data_AF-A0A1G7GJM4-F1
#
_entry.id   AF-A0A1G7GJM4-F1
#
_cell.length_a   1.000
_cell.length_b   1.000
_cell.length_c   1.000
_cell.angle_alpha   90.00
_cell.angle_beta   90.00
_cell.angle_gamma   90.00
#
_symmetry.space_group_name_H-M   'P 1'
#
loop_
_entity.id
_entity.type
_entity.pdbx_description
1 polymer ?
#
loop_
_entity_poly.entity_id
_entity_poly.type
_entity_poly.pdbx_seq_one_letter_code
_entity_poly.pdbx_strand_id
1 'polypeptide(L)'
;MTINLSTLMSEAWKIIRRFRGNGEPLRDLLSRALKSVWWRAKRDAAIAAAAAARKARDLAERARPAAVIFADILSLENKSRLGVDGIHRLSALRAAYRTALANERNAA
;
A
#
# COMPACT_ATOMS: atom_id res chain seq x y z
N MET A 1 -12.63 -3.57 -8.71
CA MET A 1 -13.28 -3.20 -7.45
C MET A 1 -14.74 -3.61 -7.55
N THR A 2 -15.15 -4.63 -6.80
CA THR A 2 -16.56 -5.05 -6.77
C THR A 2 -17.24 -4.29 -5.65
N ILE A 3 -18.19 -3.43 -5.99
CA ILE A 3 -18.95 -2.66 -5.00
C ILE A 3 -20.30 -3.33 -4.82
N ASN A 4 -20.57 -3.78 -3.60
CA ASN A 4 -21.89 -4.26 -3.26
C ASN A 4 -22.87 -3.09 -3.24
N LEU A 5 -23.85 -3.12 -4.15
CA LEU A 5 -24.86 -2.07 -4.28
C LEU A 5 -25.67 -1.91 -2.99
N SER A 6 -25.94 -2.99 -2.25
CA SER A 6 -26.69 -2.93 -0.99
C SER A 6 -25.92 -2.16 0.08
N THR A 7 -24.59 -2.35 0.17
CA THR A 7 -23.73 -1.59 1.07
C THR A 7 -23.71 -0.11 0.71
N LEU A 8 -23.59 0.21 -0.58
CA LEU A 8 -23.56 1.60 -1.04
C LEU A 8 -24.87 2.33 -0.74
N MET A 9 -26.02 1.66 -0.95
CA MET A 9 -27.34 2.19 -0.60
C MET A 9 -27.50 2.34 0.91
N SER A 10 -27.03 1.36 1.70
CA SER A 10 -27.14 1.40 3.16
C SER A 10 -26.37 2.58 3.76
N GLU A 11 -25.15 2.83 3.29
CA GLU A 11 -24.35 3.99 3.71
C GLU A 11 -24.95 5.32 3.24
N ALA A 12 -25.48 5.38 2.02
CA ALA A 12 -26.17 6.56 1.53
C ALA A 12 -27.42 6.87 2.38
N TRP A 13 -28.17 5.83 2.78
CA TRP A 13 -29.33 5.98 3.64
C TRP A 13 -28.99 6.51 5.04
N LYS A 14 -27.83 6.15 5.60
CA LYS A 14 -27.34 6.74 6.86
C LYS A 14 -27.12 8.25 6.72
N ILE A 15 -26.53 8.70 5.60
CA ILE A 15 -26.33 10.13 5.32
C ILE A 15 -27.69 10.82 5.18
N ILE A 16 -28.61 10.26 4.40
CA ILE A 16 -29.95 10.81 4.19
C ILE A 16 -30.69 10.98 5.51
N ARG A 17 -30.69 9.96 6.37
CA ARG A 17 -31.36 10.01 7.67
C ARG A 17 -30.80 11.11 8.56
N ARG A 18 -29.48 11.34 8.52
CA ARG A 18 -28.81 12.38 9.31
C ARG A 18 -29.18 13.79 8.88
N PHE A 19 -29.45 14.01 7.60
CA PHE A 19 -29.74 15.33 7.02
C PHE A 19 -31.23 15.53 6.68
N ARG A 20 -32.08 14.58 7.04
CA ARG A 20 -33.52 14.68 6.82
C ARG A 20 -34.08 15.84 7.64
N GLY A 21 -34.78 16.76 6.98
CA GLY A 21 -35.36 17.96 7.61
C GLY A 21 -34.56 19.24 7.41
N ASN A 22 -33.39 19.19 6.76
CA ASN A 22 -32.57 20.37 6.47
C ASN A 22 -33.09 21.24 5.29
N GLY A 23 -34.34 21.10 4.89
CA GLY A 23 -34.94 21.86 3.77
C GLY A 23 -34.53 21.41 2.35
N GLU A 24 -33.60 20.46 2.22
CA GLU A 24 -33.19 19.88 0.94
C GLU A 24 -34.21 18.83 0.45
N PRO A 25 -34.63 18.84 -0.83
CA PRO A 25 -35.53 17.82 -1.35
C PRO A 25 -34.85 16.44 -1.35
N LEU A 26 -35.63 15.39 -1.09
CA LEU A 26 -35.11 14.03 -0.91
C LEU A 26 -34.27 13.54 -2.11
N ARG A 27 -34.65 13.93 -3.33
CA ARG A 27 -33.95 13.56 -4.56
C ARG A 27 -32.51 14.10 -4.60
N ASP A 28 -32.33 15.36 -4.18
CA ASP A 28 -31.02 16.00 -4.18
C ASP A 28 -30.15 15.44 -3.06
N LEU A 29 -30.75 15.24 -1.89
CA LEU A 29 -30.07 14.62 -0.75
C LEU A 29 -29.61 13.19 -1.08
N LEU A 30 -30.44 12.40 -1.76
CA LEU A 30 -30.07 11.07 -2.24
C LEU A 30 -28.92 11.13 -3.25
N SER A 31 -28.99 12.02 -4.24
CA SER A 31 -27.93 12.19 -5.24
C SER A 31 -26.60 12.55 -4.58
N ARG A 32 -26.62 13.49 -3.63
CA ARG A 32 -25.44 13.94 -2.89
C ARG A 32 -24.86 12.84 -2.00
N ALA A 33 -25.73 12.10 -1.29
CA ALA A 33 -25.33 10.97 -0.46
C ALA A 33 -24.65 9.87 -1.30
N LEU A 34 -25.26 9.48 -2.42
CA LEU A 34 -24.71 8.45 -3.32
C LEU A 34 -23.36 8.87 -3.90
N LYS A 35 -23.23 10.11 -4.39
CA LYS A 35 -21.96 10.64 -4.88
C LYS A 35 -20.87 10.61 -3.79
N SER A 36 -21.22 11.01 -2.57
CA SER A 36 -20.29 11.01 -1.44
C SER A 36 -19.80 9.60 -1.09
N VAL A 37 -20.71 8.64 -0.98
CA VAL A 37 -20.36 7.24 -0.69
C VAL A 37 -19.55 6.63 -1.82
N TRP A 38 -19.93 6.88 -3.08
CA TRP A 38 -19.16 6.42 -4.24
C TRP A 38 -17.72 6.93 -4.22
N TRP A 39 -17.52 8.23 -3.97
CA TRP A 39 -16.18 8.81 -3.90
C TRP A 39 -15.35 8.24 -2.75
N ARG A 40 -15.96 8.01 -1.59
CA ARG A 40 -15.28 7.36 -0.45
C ARG A 40 -14.87 5.94 -0.81
N ALA A 41 -15.79 5.14 -1.36
CA ALA A 41 -15.50 3.77 -1.76
C ALA A 41 -14.35 3.72 -2.77
N LYS A 42 -14.36 4.58 -3.79
CA LYS A 42 -13.27 4.66 -4.78
C LYS A 42 -11.93 5.01 -4.15
N ARG A 43 -11.92 5.95 -3.19
CA ARG A 43 -10.71 6.33 -2.45
C ARG A 43 -10.18 5.16 -1.62
N ASP A 44 -11.05 4.48 -0.88
CA ASP A 44 -10.67 3.37 -0.02
C ASP A 44 -10.11 2.20 -0.83
N ALA A 45 -10.70 1.91 -1.99
CA ALA A 45 -10.16 0.91 -2.91
C ALA A 45 -8.78 1.29 -3.47
N ALA A 46 -8.57 2.57 -3.79
CA ALA A 46 -7.26 3.05 -4.24
C ALA A 46 -6.21 2.92 -3.12
N ILE A 47 -6.56 3.26 -1.87
CA ILE A 47 -5.70 3.10 -0.71
C ILE A 47 -5.39 1.62 -0.48
N ALA A 48 -6.39 0.75 -0.53
CA ALA A 48 -6.22 -0.69 -0.36
C ALA A 48 -5.31 -1.28 -1.45
N ALA A 49 -5.49 -0.87 -2.71
CA ALA A 49 -4.64 -1.29 -3.82
C ALA A 49 -3.19 -0.81 -3.63
N ALA A 50 -2.99 0.45 -3.22
CA ALA A 50 -1.67 0.99 -2.92
C ALA A 50 -1.00 0.25 -1.75
N ALA A 51 -1.74 -0.07 -0.69
CA ALA A 51 -1.25 -0.84 0.44
C ALA A 51 -0.89 -2.27 0.05
N ALA A 52 -1.70 -2.93 -0.78
CA ALA A 52 -1.41 -4.26 -1.31
C ALA A 52 -0.16 -4.24 -2.20
N ALA A 53 -0.01 -3.24 -3.07
CA ALA A 53 1.18 -3.06 -3.89
C ALA A 53 2.44 -2.83 -3.05
N ARG A 54 2.36 -2.03 -1.97
CA ARG A 54 3.46 -1.85 -1.02
C ARG A 54 3.82 -3.16 -0.34
N LYS A 55 2.84 -3.88 0.22
CA LYS A 55 3.08 -5.20 0.82
C LYS A 55 3.71 -6.19 -0.16
N ALA A 56 3.25 -6.22 -1.42
CA ALA A 56 3.83 -7.08 -2.44
C ALA A 56 5.28 -6.71 -2.76
N ARG A 57 5.61 -5.42 -2.81
CA ARG A 57 7.01 -4.95 -2.95
C ARG A 57 7.86 -5.35 -1.76
N ASP A 58 7.36 -5.15 -0.53
CA ASP A 58 8.08 -5.51 0.69
C ASP A 58 8.33 -7.03 0.77
N LEU A 59 7.35 -7.85 0.36
CA LEU A 59 7.50 -9.30 0.27
C LEU A 59 8.49 -9.71 -0.81
N ALA A 60 8.44 -9.09 -1.99
CA ALA A 60 9.40 -9.35 -3.07
C ALA A 60 10.83 -8.97 -2.65
N GLU A 61 10.99 -7.87 -1.92
CA GLU A 61 12.28 -7.43 -1.40
C GLU A 61 12.83 -8.38 -0.32
N ARG A 62 11.97 -8.86 0.58
CA ARG A 62 12.33 -9.89 1.58
C ARG A 62 12.64 -11.26 0.96
N ALA A 63 12.02 -11.57 -0.16
CA ALA A 63 12.24 -12.80 -0.90
C ALA A 63 13.48 -12.75 -1.83
N ARG A 64 14.21 -11.63 -1.86
CA ARG A 64 15.47 -11.57 -2.64
C ARG A 64 16.46 -12.58 -2.06
N PRO A 65 17.01 -13.49 -2.88
CA PRO A 65 18.01 -14.44 -2.42
C PRO A 65 19.24 -13.72 -1.87
N ALA A 66 19.85 -14.28 -0.83
CA ALA A 66 21.05 -13.72 -0.21
C ALA A 66 22.17 -13.53 -1.24
N ALA A 67 22.32 -14.47 -2.18
CA ALA A 67 23.29 -14.41 -3.28
C ALA A 67 23.12 -13.15 -4.17
N VAL A 68 21.88 -12.74 -4.44
CA VAL A 68 21.59 -11.55 -5.26
C VAL A 68 21.93 -10.28 -4.50
N ILE A 69 21.59 -10.21 -3.20
CA ILE A 69 21.95 -9.06 -2.35
C ILE A 69 23.47 -8.96 -2.20
N PHE A 70 24.17 -10.09 -2.09
CA PHE A 70 25.63 -10.13 -2.00
C PHE A 70 26.30 -9.61 -3.27
N ALA A 71 25.79 -9.96 -4.46
CA ALA A 71 26.29 -9.41 -5.71
C ALA A 71 26.14 -7.88 -5.78
N ASP A 72 25.03 -7.32 -5.28
CA ASP A 72 24.82 -5.86 -5.19
C ASP A 72 25.80 -5.20 -4.21
N ILE A 73 26.10 -5.86 -3.08
CA ILE A 73 27.11 -5.40 -2.11
C ILE A 73 28.48 -5.33 -2.78
N LEU A 74 28.92 -6.41 -3.43
CA LEU A 74 30.20 -6.45 -4.13
C LEU A 74 30.30 -5.39 -5.23
N SER A 75 29.22 -5.20 -6.00
CA SER A 75 29.17 -4.17 -7.04
C SER A 75 29.34 -2.76 -6.47
N LEU A 76 28.77 -2.47 -5.29
CA LEU A 76 28.95 -1.18 -4.62
C LEU A 76 30.33 -1.04 -3.99
N GLU A 77 30.85 -2.08 -3.34
CA GLU A 77 32.18 -2.06 -2.72
C GLU A 77 33.30 -1.90 -3.75
N ASN A 78 33.11 -2.40 -4.97
CA ASN A 78 34.05 -2.25 -6.08
C ASN A 78 34.05 -0.84 -6.69
N LYS A 79 33.14 0.05 -6.30
CA LYS A 79 33.16 1.44 -6.79
C LYS A 79 34.24 2.24 -6.08
N SER A 80 35.03 2.98 -6.86
CA SER A 80 36.11 3.84 -6.34
C SER A 80 35.62 4.95 -5.41
N ARG A 81 34.36 5.37 -5.54
CA ARG A 81 33.69 6.34 -4.65
C ARG A 81 32.21 5.99 -4.50
N LEU A 82 31.71 6.04 -3.26
CA LEU A 82 30.32 5.73 -2.91
C LEU A 82 29.49 6.99 -2.58
N GLY A 83 30.10 8.02 -1.99
CA GLY A 83 29.37 9.17 -1.44
C GLY A 83 28.47 8.79 -0.25
N VAL A 84 27.80 9.79 0.33
CA VAL A 84 26.94 9.59 1.52
C VAL A 84 25.78 8.63 1.21
N ASP A 85 25.11 8.82 0.08
CA ASP A 85 24.01 7.93 -0.35
C ASP A 85 24.48 6.50 -0.60
N GLY A 86 25.68 6.31 -1.15
CA GLY A 86 26.26 4.98 -1.36
C GLY A 86 26.60 4.27 -0.06
N ILE A 87 27.07 5.00 0.95
CA ILE A 87 27.33 4.46 2.29
C ILE A 87 26.02 4.01 2.95
N HIS A 88 24.97 4.84 2.91
CA HIS A 88 23.65 4.48 3.43
C HIS A 88 23.08 3.25 2.70
N ARG A 89 23.20 3.21 1.37
CA ARG A 89 22.76 2.07 0.57
C ARG A 89 23.53 0.79 0.90
N LEU A 90 24.85 0.87 1.10
CA LEU A 90 25.67 -0.28 1.49
C LEU A 90 25.29 -0.81 2.87
N SER A 91 25.06 0.08 3.83
CA SER A 91 24.57 -0.29 5.17
C SER A 91 23.21 -1.00 5.11
N ALA A 92 22.27 -0.47 4.32
CA ALA A 92 20.97 -1.08 4.11
C ALA A 92 21.07 -2.48 3.46
N LEU A 93 21.89 -2.63 2.42
CA LEU A 93 22.09 -3.92 1.75
C LEU A 93 22.74 -4.96 2.67
N ARG A 94 23.71 -4.57 3.49
CA ARG A 94 24.32 -5.47 4.49
C ARG A 94 23.33 -5.91 5.57
N ALA A 95 22.42 -5.04 5.99
CA ALA A 95 21.33 -5.42 6.89
C ALA A 95 20.37 -6.41 6.21
N ALA A 96 19.96 -6.12 4.97
CA ALA A 96 19.08 -6.99 4.19
C ALA A 96 19.71 -8.38 3.93
N TYR A 97 21.01 -8.43 3.63
CA TYR A 97 21.75 -9.68 3.44
C TYR A 97 21.70 -10.58 4.69
N ARG A 98 21.93 -10.00 5.87
CA ARG A 98 21.84 -10.74 7.14
C ARG A 98 20.44 -11.32 7.38
N THR A 99 19.40 -10.55 7.07
CA THR A 99 18.02 -11.04 7.19
C THR A 99 17.69 -12.13 6.18
N ALA A 100 18.14 -12.00 4.93
CA ALA A 100 17.94 -13.02 3.90
C ALA A 100 18.63 -14.34 4.27
N LEU A 101 19.87 -14.27 4.76
CA LEU A 101 20.63 -15.44 5.18
C LEU A 101 20.02 -16.14 6.39
N ALA A 102 19.45 -15.38 7.34
CA ALA A 102 18.69 -15.95 8.45
C ALA A 102 17.39 -16.65 7.98
N ASN A 103 16.69 -16.06 7.00
CA ASN A 103 15.47 -16.65 6.45
C ASN A 103 15.76 -17.94 5.66
N GLU A 104 16.80 -17.95 4.82
CA GLU A 104 17.24 -19.13 4.08
C GLU A 104 17.67 -20.26 5.02
N ARG A 105 18.41 -19.94 6.09
CA ARG A 105 18.81 -20.92 7.11
C ARG A 105 17.62 -21.51 7.87
N ASN A 106 16.58 -20.72 8.15
CA ASN A 106 15.38 -21.20 8.84
C ASN A 106 14.43 -21.99 7.92
N ALA A 107 14.62 -21.90 6.60
CA ALA A 107 13.83 -22.61 5.59
C ALA A 107 14.46 -23.94 5.13
N ALA A 108 15.71 -24.21 5.53
CA ALA A 108 16.47 -25.44 5.27
C ALA A 108 16.35 -26.42 6.46
#